data_AF-A0A955N018-F1
#
_entry.id   AF-A0A955N018-F1
#
_cell.length_a   1.000
_cell.length_b   1.000
_cell.length_c   1.000
_cell.angle_alpha   90.00
_cell.angle_beta   90.00
_cell.angle_gamma   90.00
#
_symmetry.space_group_name_H-M   'P 1'
#
loop_
_entity.id
_entity.type
_entity.pdbx_description
1 polymer ?
#
loop_
_entity_poly.entity_id
_entity_poly.type
_entity_poly.pdbx_seq_one_letter_code
_entity_poly.pdbx_strand_id
1 'polypeptide(L)'
;RTLLGHLIAVAFSIVLLWGTVHIHALIPMVYDALTPLWVLLLLIAIRRTRLASRWRVAMGSLTGFLLAFLELLRPFVLPLLPLLLLYTIFQWRHLPRRALISFGFVFLLLSGGWHLKVFALHQGQVLWSNYTGFNLSRAWLPEADRTLPPIKKPDGLWNRANNRETYSKSLELREQVVEEVLSQPTRSIQRALQRIRLFASPQVTAYFKPAPDHWIVPVYVFAVRLLLFMMLARIVFLIPRFWKCKRFKIFLGEKSFLLILTSILFLVLAVGEAREEFRLILTVLPLFIALIEFDQVGWNRWNRKT
;
A
#
# COMPACT_ATOMS: atom_id res chain seq x y z
N ARG A 1 -25.23 6.22 -9.72
CA ARG A 1 -23.90 5.84 -10.26
C ARG A 1 -24.08 5.80 -11.76
N THR A 2 -23.24 6.46 -12.55
CA THR A 2 -23.44 6.49 -14.01
C THR A 2 -22.73 5.31 -14.66
N LEU A 3 -23.34 4.76 -15.71
CA LEU A 3 -22.77 3.74 -16.58
C LEU A 3 -21.36 4.13 -17.07
N LEU A 4 -21.15 5.43 -17.35
CA LEU A 4 -19.89 5.98 -17.84
C LEU A 4 -18.70 5.72 -16.89
N GLY A 5 -18.88 5.87 -15.57
CA GLY A 5 -17.80 5.59 -14.60
C GLY A 5 -17.32 4.14 -14.67
N HIS A 6 -18.27 3.21 -14.79
CA HIS A 6 -18.00 1.78 -14.88
C HIS A 6 -17.32 1.44 -16.20
N LEU A 7 -17.77 2.02 -17.31
CA LEU A 7 -17.13 1.81 -18.61
C LEU A 7 -15.68 2.31 -18.61
N ILE A 8 -15.42 3.48 -18.02
CA ILE A 8 -14.06 4.01 -17.88
C ILE A 8 -13.22 3.08 -17.00
N ALA A 9 -13.73 2.65 -15.84
CA ALA A 9 -13.02 1.75 -14.94
C ALA A 9 -12.70 0.40 -15.60
N VAL A 10 -13.63 -0.16 -16.38
CA VAL A 10 -13.43 -1.39 -17.15
C VAL A 10 -12.37 -1.18 -18.23
N ALA A 11 -12.43 -0.09 -19.00
CA ALA A 11 -11.44 0.23 -20.02
C ALA A 11 -10.02 0.33 -19.42
N PHE A 12 -9.86 1.07 -18.30
CA PHE A 12 -8.59 1.12 -17.58
C PHE A 12 -8.17 -0.27 -17.08
N SER A 13 -9.09 -1.07 -16.55
CA SER A 13 -8.78 -2.43 -16.07
C SER A 13 -8.23 -3.32 -17.19
N ILE A 14 -8.82 -3.26 -18.39
CA ILE A 14 -8.36 -4.03 -19.55
C ILE A 14 -6.97 -3.58 -19.97
N VAL A 15 -6.77 -2.26 -20.16
CA VAL A 15 -5.46 -1.70 -20.56
C VAL A 15 -4.38 -2.04 -19.55
N LEU A 16 -4.67 -1.89 -18.25
CA LEU A 16 -3.70 -2.16 -17.20
C LEU A 16 -3.40 -3.64 -17.07
N LEU A 17 -4.41 -4.51 -17.11
CA LEU A 17 -4.19 -5.96 -17.07
C LEU A 17 -3.34 -6.43 -18.24
N TRP A 18 -3.66 -5.97 -19.46
CA TRP A 18 -2.92 -6.38 -20.65
C TRP A 18 -1.48 -5.85 -20.64
N GLY A 19 -1.28 -4.58 -20.28
CA GLY A 19 0.04 -4.01 -20.08
C GLY A 19 0.84 -4.78 -19.01
N THR A 20 0.21 -5.14 -17.89
CA THR A 20 0.84 -5.92 -16.83
C THR A 20 1.28 -7.30 -17.34
N VAL A 21 0.45 -8.01 -18.10
CA VAL A 21 0.83 -9.32 -18.67
C VAL A 21 2.09 -9.23 -19.53
N HIS A 22 2.25 -8.18 -20.34
CA HIS A 22 3.45 -8.04 -21.17
C HIS A 22 4.67 -7.54 -20.41
N ILE A 23 4.51 -6.59 -19.49
CA ILE A 23 5.61 -6.02 -18.72
C ILE A 23 6.12 -7.01 -17.65
N HIS A 24 5.24 -7.87 -17.12
CA HIS A 24 5.53 -8.73 -15.96
C HIS A 24 5.47 -10.24 -16.25
N ALA A 25 5.41 -10.67 -17.53
CA ALA A 25 5.21 -12.06 -17.94
C ALA A 25 6.08 -13.11 -17.21
N LEU A 26 7.27 -12.71 -16.75
CA LEU A 26 8.28 -13.60 -16.17
C LEU A 26 8.51 -13.39 -14.67
N ILE A 27 7.61 -12.68 -13.99
CA ILE A 27 7.82 -12.23 -12.61
C ILE A 27 6.90 -13.02 -11.68
N PRO A 28 7.43 -13.94 -10.86
CA PRO A 28 6.62 -14.84 -10.03
C PRO A 28 5.92 -14.16 -8.85
N MET A 29 5.88 -12.82 -8.79
CA MET A 29 5.44 -12.05 -7.62
C MET A 29 3.96 -11.66 -7.69
N VAL A 30 3.08 -12.67 -7.74
CA VAL A 30 1.61 -12.52 -7.84
C VAL A 30 1.00 -11.77 -6.65
N TYR A 31 1.69 -11.76 -5.51
CA TYR A 31 1.18 -11.22 -4.25
C TYR A 31 1.08 -9.70 -4.20
N ASP A 32 1.79 -8.95 -5.06
CA ASP A 32 1.59 -7.50 -5.21
C ASP A 32 0.19 -7.16 -5.75
N ALA A 33 -0.33 -7.98 -6.69
CA ALA A 33 -1.67 -7.82 -7.21
C ALA A 33 -2.76 -8.23 -6.21
N LEU A 34 -2.42 -9.02 -5.19
CA LEU A 34 -3.37 -9.43 -4.15
C LEU A 34 -3.61 -8.32 -3.12
N THR A 35 -2.60 -7.51 -2.79
CA THR A 35 -2.73 -6.44 -1.79
C THR A 35 -3.93 -5.52 -2.04
N PRO A 36 -4.15 -4.95 -3.24
CA PRO A 36 -5.30 -4.08 -3.46
C PRO A 36 -6.64 -4.81 -3.36
N LEU A 37 -6.70 -6.10 -3.72
CA LEU A 37 -7.90 -6.92 -3.50
C LEU A 37 -8.22 -7.03 -2.00
N TRP A 38 -7.22 -7.33 -1.16
CA TRP A 38 -7.41 -7.41 0.29
C TRP A 38 -7.83 -6.06 0.90
N VAL A 39 -7.28 -4.94 0.42
CA VAL A 39 -7.73 -3.59 0.82
C VAL A 39 -9.22 -3.40 0.48
N LEU A 40 -9.64 -3.72 -0.74
CA LEU A 40 -11.03 -3.54 -1.15
C LEU A 40 -11.98 -4.47 -0.38
N LEU A 41 -11.62 -5.73 -0.18
CA LEU A 41 -12.38 -6.68 0.63
C LEU A 41 -12.52 -6.20 2.07
N LEU A 42 -11.45 -5.67 2.67
CA LEU A 42 -11.48 -5.08 4.00
C LEU A 42 -12.47 -3.93 4.08
N LEU A 43 -12.44 -2.98 3.13
CA LEU A 43 -13.37 -1.85 3.09
C LEU A 43 -14.82 -2.31 2.92
N ILE A 44 -15.07 -3.32 2.07
CA ILE A 44 -16.38 -3.94 1.89
C ILE A 44 -16.85 -4.58 3.21
N ALA A 45 -15.99 -5.33 3.89
CA ALA A 45 -16.31 -5.98 5.15
C ALA A 45 -16.67 -4.94 6.23
N ILE A 46 -15.86 -3.89 6.39
CA ILE A 46 -16.13 -2.76 7.31
C ILE A 46 -17.52 -2.16 7.06
N ARG A 47 -17.88 -1.93 5.81
CA ARG A 47 -19.19 -1.42 5.42
C ARG A 47 -20.32 -2.43 5.72
N ARG A 48 -20.13 -3.71 5.38
CA ARG A 48 -21.13 -4.76 5.56
C ARG A 48 -21.41 -5.05 7.03
N THR A 49 -20.41 -4.96 7.92
CA THR A 49 -20.60 -5.09 9.37
C THR A 49 -21.59 -4.05 9.92
N ARG A 50 -21.61 -2.83 9.36
CA ARG A 50 -22.55 -1.79 9.76
C ARG A 50 -23.99 -2.12 9.39
N LEU A 51 -24.18 -2.77 8.24
CA LEU A 51 -25.49 -3.06 7.66
C LEU A 51 -26.08 -4.39 8.15
N ALA A 52 -25.25 -5.37 8.47
CA ALA A 52 -25.70 -6.64 9.02
C ALA A 52 -26.18 -6.42 10.46
N SER A 53 -27.42 -6.75 10.80
CA SER A 53 -27.90 -6.72 12.19
C SER A 53 -27.54 -8.00 12.94
N ARG A 54 -27.86 -9.15 12.35
CA ARG A 54 -27.67 -10.49 12.94
C ARG A 54 -26.23 -11.03 12.85
N TRP A 55 -25.47 -10.65 11.83
CA TRP A 55 -24.13 -11.20 11.55
C TRP A 55 -22.97 -10.29 11.99
N ARG A 56 -23.21 -9.30 12.86
CA ARG A 56 -22.18 -8.30 13.22
C ARG A 56 -20.92 -8.90 13.81
N VAL A 57 -21.07 -9.91 14.67
CA VAL A 57 -19.93 -10.58 15.31
C VAL A 57 -19.13 -11.36 14.27
N ALA A 58 -19.78 -12.21 13.46
CA ALA A 58 -19.11 -12.94 12.39
C ALA A 58 -18.39 -12.01 11.39
N MET A 59 -19.04 -10.91 11.01
CA MET A 59 -18.45 -9.89 10.15
C MET A 59 -17.29 -9.13 10.82
N GLY A 60 -17.35 -8.95 12.15
CA GLY A 60 -16.25 -8.49 12.99
C GLY A 60 -15.02 -9.39 12.85
N SER A 61 -15.19 -10.68 13.09
CA SER A 61 -14.15 -11.70 12.90
C SER A 61 -13.58 -11.69 11.48
N LEU A 62 -14.44 -11.63 10.45
CA LEU A 62 -14.00 -11.58 9.05
C LEU A 62 -13.16 -10.33 8.78
N THR A 63 -13.56 -9.17 9.27
CA THR A 63 -12.78 -7.93 9.10
C THR A 63 -11.42 -8.03 9.81
N GLY A 64 -11.38 -8.65 10.99
CA GLY A 64 -10.14 -8.90 11.74
C GLY A 64 -9.19 -9.82 10.96
N PHE A 65 -9.74 -10.90 10.39
CA PHE A 65 -9.02 -11.80 9.50
C PHE A 65 -8.48 -11.09 8.26
N LEU A 66 -9.31 -10.31 7.56
CA LEU A 66 -8.91 -9.58 6.36
C LEU A 66 -7.80 -8.56 6.66
N LEU A 67 -7.88 -7.84 7.78
CA LEU A 67 -6.84 -6.89 8.18
C LEU A 67 -5.53 -7.60 8.55
N ALA A 68 -5.62 -8.70 9.33
CA ALA A 68 -4.45 -9.50 9.67
C ALA A 68 -3.80 -10.07 8.42
N PHE A 69 -4.57 -10.60 7.47
CA PHE A 69 -4.03 -11.16 6.25
C PHE A 69 -3.45 -10.10 5.31
N LEU A 70 -4.09 -8.92 5.21
CA LEU A 70 -3.55 -7.79 4.45
C LEU A 70 -2.20 -7.35 5.01
N GLU A 71 -2.10 -7.22 6.34
CA GLU A 71 -0.85 -6.94 7.04
C GLU A 71 0.19 -8.04 6.77
N LEU A 72 -0.19 -9.30 6.98
CA LEU A 72 0.59 -10.53 6.77
C LEU A 72 0.94 -10.85 5.30
N LEU A 73 0.49 -10.03 4.34
CA LEU A 73 0.87 -10.16 2.93
C LEU A 73 2.12 -9.36 2.58
N ARG A 74 2.25 -8.13 3.12
CA ARG A 74 3.38 -7.23 2.80
C ARG A 74 3.82 -6.37 4.00
N PRO A 75 5.13 -6.29 4.29
CA PRO A 75 5.67 -5.47 5.39
C PRO A 75 5.31 -3.98 5.33
N PHE A 76 5.12 -3.41 4.13
CA PHE A 76 4.77 -2.00 3.95
C PHE A 76 3.32 -1.67 4.37
N VAL A 77 2.50 -2.67 4.72
CA VAL A 77 1.18 -2.45 5.32
C VAL A 77 1.29 -2.09 6.80
N LEU A 78 2.38 -2.48 7.48
CA LEU A 78 2.57 -2.19 8.91
C LEU A 78 2.47 -0.68 9.22
N PRO A 79 3.11 0.24 8.46
CA PRO A 79 2.92 1.69 8.62
C PRO A 79 1.47 2.18 8.35
N LEU A 80 0.65 1.41 7.62
CA LEU A 80 -0.73 1.74 7.31
C LEU A 80 -1.71 1.27 8.41
N LEU A 81 -1.29 0.35 9.28
CA LEU A 81 -2.15 -0.22 10.33
C LEU A 81 -2.81 0.83 11.22
N PRO A 82 -2.12 1.87 11.74
CA PRO A 82 -2.77 2.85 12.60
C PRO A 82 -3.94 3.51 11.90
N LEU A 83 -3.79 3.84 10.62
CA LEU A 83 -4.83 4.45 9.81
C LEU A 83 -6.01 3.50 9.57
N LEU A 84 -5.74 2.23 9.23
CA LEU A 84 -6.77 1.20 9.00
C LEU A 84 -7.56 0.86 10.28
N LEU A 85 -6.86 0.76 11.41
CA LEU A 85 -7.45 0.51 12.72
C LEU A 85 -8.33 1.68 13.17
N LEU A 86 -7.81 2.92 13.11
CA LEU A 86 -8.55 4.11 13.47
C LEU A 86 -9.81 4.28 12.61
N TYR A 87 -9.70 4.04 11.30
CA TYR A 87 -10.84 4.06 10.40
C TYR A 87 -11.88 3.01 10.79
N THR A 88 -11.46 1.76 11.02
CA THR A 88 -12.37 0.66 11.41
C THR A 88 -13.11 0.98 12.71
N ILE A 89 -12.37 1.37 13.75
CA ILE A 89 -12.93 1.74 15.06
C ILE A 89 -13.91 2.90 14.90
N PHE A 90 -13.55 3.94 14.14
CA PHE A 90 -14.42 5.07 13.90
C PHE A 90 -15.71 4.69 13.18
N GLN A 91 -15.62 3.87 12.11
CA GLN A 91 -16.80 3.39 11.38
C GLN A 91 -17.74 2.58 12.27
N TRP A 92 -17.20 1.93 13.30
CA TRP A 92 -17.92 0.99 14.16
C TRP A 92 -18.18 1.51 15.57
N ARG A 93 -17.92 2.78 15.87
CA ARG A 93 -18.09 3.39 17.20
C ARG A 93 -19.51 3.28 17.79
N HIS A 94 -20.51 3.00 16.96
CA HIS A 94 -21.91 2.81 17.36
C HIS A 94 -22.38 1.34 17.26
N LEU A 95 -21.48 0.40 16.94
CA LEU A 95 -21.77 -1.02 16.88
C LEU A 95 -21.65 -1.67 18.27
N PRO A 96 -22.29 -2.83 18.48
CA PRO A 96 -22.14 -3.57 19.73
C PRO A 96 -20.68 -3.95 19.98
N ARG A 97 -20.23 -3.81 21.23
CA ARG A 97 -18.84 -4.11 21.66
C ARG A 97 -18.39 -5.52 21.26
N ARG A 98 -19.30 -6.50 21.22
CA ARG A 98 -19.01 -7.88 20.80
C ARG A 98 -18.40 -7.96 19.40
N ALA A 99 -18.82 -7.13 18.45
CA ALA A 99 -18.24 -7.11 17.10
C ALA A 99 -16.82 -6.55 17.08
N LEU A 100 -16.55 -5.50 17.88
CA LEU A 100 -15.20 -4.94 18.05
C LEU A 100 -14.26 -5.91 18.77
N ILE A 101 -14.75 -6.61 19.80
CA ILE A 101 -13.99 -7.63 20.53
C ILE A 101 -13.64 -8.79 19.59
N SER A 102 -14.60 -9.30 18.82
CA SER A 102 -14.35 -10.39 17.87
C SER A 102 -13.37 -9.97 16.75
N PHE A 103 -13.48 -8.75 16.24
CA PHE A 103 -12.48 -8.16 15.33
C PHE A 103 -11.09 -8.12 15.94
N GLY A 104 -10.96 -7.53 17.14
CA GLY A 104 -9.68 -7.38 17.83
C GLY A 104 -9.07 -8.73 18.19
N PHE A 105 -9.89 -9.68 18.66
CA PHE A 105 -9.45 -11.04 18.98
C PHE A 105 -8.85 -11.74 17.77
N VAL A 106 -9.55 -11.78 16.63
CA VAL A 106 -9.03 -12.44 15.42
C VAL A 106 -7.78 -11.74 14.89
N PHE A 107 -7.78 -10.40 14.86
CA PHE A 107 -6.62 -9.64 14.40
C PHE A 107 -5.39 -9.89 15.28
N LEU A 108 -5.53 -9.79 16.62
CA LEU A 108 -4.44 -10.00 17.57
C LEU A 108 -3.96 -11.45 17.59
N LEU A 109 -4.86 -12.43 17.44
CA LEU A 109 -4.49 -13.84 17.39
C LEU A 109 -3.61 -14.14 16.17
N LEU A 110 -3.98 -13.64 14.99
CA LEU A 110 -3.28 -13.93 13.75
C LEU A 110 -2.05 -13.05 13.55
N SER A 111 -2.23 -11.72 13.46
CA SER A 111 -1.12 -10.78 13.25
C SER A 111 -0.27 -10.68 14.51
N GLY A 112 -0.88 -10.43 15.67
CA GLY A 112 -0.15 -10.34 16.94
C GLY A 112 0.56 -11.63 17.31
N GLY A 113 -0.10 -12.79 17.15
CA GLY A 113 0.52 -14.10 17.37
C GLY A 113 1.71 -14.36 16.44
N TRP A 114 1.60 -13.98 15.16
CA TRP A 114 2.71 -14.09 14.22
C TRP A 114 3.88 -13.17 14.60
N HIS A 115 3.62 -11.90 14.89
CA HIS A 115 4.67 -10.97 15.32
C HIS A 115 5.30 -11.39 16.66
N LEU A 116 4.53 -11.91 17.60
CA LEU A 116 5.06 -12.45 18.86
C LEU A 116 5.98 -13.64 18.59
N LYS A 117 5.59 -14.56 17.71
CA LYS A 117 6.43 -15.66 17.27
C LYS A 117 7.72 -15.14 16.64
N VAL A 118 7.64 -14.20 15.70
CA VAL A 118 8.83 -13.63 15.03
C VAL A 118 9.74 -12.96 16.06
N PHE A 119 9.17 -12.16 16.95
CA PHE A 119 9.89 -11.48 18.02
C PHE A 119 10.61 -12.48 18.94
N ALA A 120 9.93 -13.53 19.38
CA ALA A 120 10.48 -14.54 20.29
C ALA A 120 11.54 -15.42 19.61
N LEU A 121 11.30 -15.86 18.37
CA LEU A 121 12.20 -16.78 17.66
C LEU A 121 13.34 -16.08 16.91
N HIS A 122 13.23 -14.78 16.63
CA HIS A 122 14.19 -14.02 15.84
C HIS A 122 14.67 -12.74 16.56
N GLN A 123 14.95 -12.86 17.87
CA GLN A 123 15.71 -11.86 18.66
C GLN A 123 15.13 -10.44 18.61
N GLY A 124 13.81 -10.32 18.78
CA GLY A 124 13.14 -9.03 18.82
C GLY A 124 12.75 -8.46 17.44
N GLN A 125 12.95 -9.23 16.37
CA GLN A 125 12.51 -8.88 15.03
C GLN A 125 10.98 -8.71 14.99
N VAL A 126 10.51 -7.60 14.40
CA VAL A 126 9.07 -7.32 14.23
C VAL A 126 8.60 -7.60 12.81
N LEU A 127 9.41 -7.28 11.80
CA LEU A 127 9.08 -7.50 10.38
C LEU A 127 9.51 -8.89 9.93
N TRP A 128 8.84 -9.52 8.98
CA TRP A 128 9.11 -10.95 8.70
C TRP A 128 10.42 -11.22 7.95
N SER A 129 11.13 -10.17 7.52
CA SER A 129 12.44 -10.30 6.88
C SER A 129 13.48 -9.38 7.50
N ASN A 130 14.71 -9.88 7.58
CA ASN A 130 15.90 -9.09 7.94
C ASN A 130 16.40 -8.21 6.78
N TYR A 131 15.59 -7.95 5.76
CA TYR A 131 16.00 -7.19 4.58
C TYR A 131 15.49 -5.74 4.55
N THR A 132 14.77 -5.32 5.59
CA THR A 132 14.17 -3.97 5.63
C THR A 132 15.22 -2.86 5.55
N GLY A 133 16.32 -2.99 6.30
CA GLY A 133 17.40 -2.00 6.28
C GLY A 133 18.14 -1.96 4.95
N PHE A 134 18.26 -3.11 4.28
CA PHE A 134 18.84 -3.20 2.94
C PHE A 134 17.96 -2.54 1.88
N ASN A 135 16.64 -2.74 1.94
CA ASN A 135 15.71 -2.08 1.03
C ASN A 135 15.70 -0.56 1.23
N LEU A 136 15.67 -0.12 2.49
CA LEU A 136 15.77 1.30 2.84
C LEU A 136 17.11 1.89 2.41
N SER A 137 18.23 1.22 2.67
CA SER A 137 19.54 1.74 2.29
C SER A 137 19.68 1.89 0.79
N ARG A 138 19.17 0.97 -0.02
CA ARG A 138 19.12 1.13 -1.50
C ARG A 138 18.30 2.33 -1.94
N ALA A 139 17.23 2.65 -1.22
CA ALA A 139 16.39 3.81 -1.53
C ALA A 139 16.99 5.14 -1.07
N TRP A 140 17.80 5.11 -0.01
CA TRP A 140 18.20 6.31 0.71
C TRP A 140 19.69 6.61 0.72
N LEU A 141 20.58 5.65 0.53
CA LEU A 141 22.03 5.88 0.60
C LEU A 141 22.66 5.78 -0.80
N PRO A 142 23.56 6.70 -1.18
CA PRO A 142 24.14 6.77 -2.53
C PRO A 142 25.05 5.57 -2.88
N GLU A 143 25.61 4.88 -1.89
CA GLU A 143 26.58 3.78 -2.08
C GLU A 143 26.10 2.41 -1.55
N ALA A 144 24.86 2.31 -1.06
CA ALA A 144 24.36 1.10 -0.38
C ALA A 144 24.42 -0.20 -1.21
N ASP A 145 24.57 -0.08 -2.53
CA ASP A 145 24.76 -1.19 -3.44
C ASP A 145 26.10 -1.93 -3.27
N ARG A 146 27.16 -1.24 -2.80
CA ARG A 146 28.51 -1.81 -2.71
C ARG A 146 28.77 -2.59 -1.42
N THR A 147 27.92 -2.42 -0.42
CA THR A 147 28.09 -3.00 0.93
C THR A 147 27.11 -4.13 1.23
N LEU A 148 26.23 -4.49 0.30
CA LEU A 148 25.44 -5.71 0.43
C LEU A 148 26.42 -6.89 0.41
N PRO A 149 26.56 -7.67 1.50
CA PRO A 149 27.27 -8.93 1.38
C PRO A 149 26.59 -9.69 0.25
N PRO A 150 27.35 -10.28 -0.70
CA PRO A 150 26.73 -11.11 -1.72
C PRO A 150 25.84 -12.08 -0.97
N ILE A 151 24.54 -12.08 -1.28
CA ILE A 151 23.65 -13.12 -0.79
C ILE A 151 24.26 -14.39 -1.38
N LYS A 152 25.14 -15.06 -0.63
CA LYS A 152 25.59 -16.40 -0.94
C LYS A 152 24.28 -17.15 -1.05
N LYS A 153 23.87 -17.50 -2.28
CA LYS A 153 22.71 -18.37 -2.51
C LYS A 153 22.96 -19.55 -1.58
N PRO A 154 22.25 -19.66 -0.44
CA PRO A 154 22.61 -20.65 0.54
C PRO A 154 22.01 -21.93 0.00
N ASP A 155 22.76 -22.74 -0.74
CA ASP A 155 22.43 -24.10 -1.20
C ASP A 155 20.92 -24.44 -1.28
N GLY A 156 20.12 -23.59 -1.92
CA GLY A 156 18.67 -23.75 -2.07
C GLY A 156 17.75 -23.44 -0.88
N LEU A 157 18.22 -22.99 0.28
CA LEU A 157 17.39 -22.78 1.49
C LEU A 157 17.22 -21.29 1.85
N TRP A 158 16.07 -20.72 1.49
CA TRP A 158 15.56 -19.41 1.98
C TRP A 158 15.49 -19.32 3.51
N ASN A 159 15.60 -20.45 4.22
CA ASN A 159 15.61 -20.57 5.67
C ASN A 159 16.75 -19.79 6.34
N ARG A 160 17.81 -19.41 5.59
CA ARG A 160 18.90 -18.56 6.10
C ARG A 160 18.65 -17.06 5.91
N ALA A 161 17.54 -16.64 5.32
CA ALA A 161 17.20 -15.23 5.13
C ALA A 161 16.99 -14.48 6.46
N ASN A 162 16.56 -15.20 7.51
CA ASN A 162 16.34 -14.64 8.84
C ASN A 162 17.40 -15.14 9.84
N ASN A 163 18.66 -14.77 9.61
CA ASN A 163 19.76 -15.03 10.54
C ASN A 163 20.19 -13.76 11.30
N ARG A 164 20.95 -13.94 12.39
CA ARG A 164 21.40 -12.87 13.28
C ARG A 164 22.31 -11.86 12.60
N GLU A 165 23.23 -12.31 11.75
CA GLU A 165 24.18 -11.44 11.04
C GLU A 165 23.45 -10.49 10.09
N THR A 166 22.53 -11.02 9.28
CA THR A 166 21.68 -10.24 8.37
C THR A 166 20.78 -9.27 9.15
N TYR A 167 20.26 -9.67 10.31
CA TYR A 167 19.48 -8.78 11.18
C TYR A 167 20.32 -7.61 11.68
N SER A 168 21.48 -7.89 12.28
CA SER A 168 22.40 -6.86 12.80
C SER A 168 22.82 -5.88 11.70
N LYS A 169 23.16 -6.37 10.50
CA LYS A 169 23.51 -5.49 9.38
C LYS A 169 22.32 -4.67 8.88
N SER A 170 21.13 -5.25 8.83
CA SER A 170 19.91 -4.51 8.49
C SER A 170 19.58 -3.45 9.53
N LEU A 171 19.86 -3.68 10.81
CA LEU A 171 19.67 -2.69 11.85
C LEU A 171 20.64 -1.51 11.66
N GLU A 172 21.92 -1.80 11.47
CA GLU A 172 22.96 -0.80 11.20
C GLU A 172 22.62 0.06 9.98
N LEU A 173 22.20 -0.55 8.87
CA LEU A 173 21.79 0.17 7.66
C LEU A 173 20.57 1.06 7.89
N ARG A 174 19.61 0.61 8.70
CA ARG A 174 18.44 1.43 9.05
C ARG A 174 18.86 2.63 9.89
N GLU A 175 19.77 2.44 10.83
CA GLU A 175 20.32 3.52 11.66
C GLU A 175 21.08 4.55 10.81
N GLN A 176 21.90 4.10 9.86
CA GLN A 176 22.58 4.98 8.90
C GLN A 176 21.60 5.81 8.07
N VAL A 177 20.49 5.20 7.61
CA VAL A 177 19.44 5.94 6.89
C VAL A 177 18.80 7.01 7.78
N VAL A 178 18.50 6.68 9.04
CA VAL A 178 17.95 7.66 10.00
C VAL A 178 18.95 8.78 10.28
N GLU A 179 20.22 8.45 10.48
CA GLU A 179 21.29 9.42 10.72
C GLU A 179 21.47 10.37 9.52
N GLU A 180 21.49 9.85 8.29
CA GLU A 180 21.53 10.65 7.06
C GLU A 180 20.29 11.58 6.97
N VAL A 181 19.11 11.07 7.31
CA VAL A 181 17.87 11.88 7.28
C VAL A 181 17.92 13.03 8.29
N LEU A 182 18.41 12.77 9.50
CA LEU A 182 18.49 13.77 10.56
C LEU A 182 19.62 14.77 10.34
N SER A 183 20.78 14.31 9.86
CA SER A 183 21.95 15.17 9.61
C SER A 183 21.81 16.02 8.35
N GLN A 184 21.06 15.55 7.35
CA GLN A 184 20.91 16.22 6.05
C GLN A 184 19.44 16.29 5.60
N PRO A 185 18.56 17.01 6.33
CA PRO A 185 17.12 17.00 6.07
C PRO A 185 16.76 17.54 4.69
N THR A 186 17.42 18.60 4.22
CA THR A 186 17.17 19.18 2.89
C THR A 186 17.49 18.19 1.77
N ARG A 187 18.64 17.51 1.84
CA ARG A 187 19.02 16.48 0.85
C ARG A 187 18.08 15.29 0.92
N SER A 188 17.62 14.93 2.11
CA SER A 188 16.66 13.85 2.32
C SER A 188 15.29 14.15 1.72
N ILE A 189 14.80 15.39 1.84
CA ILE A 189 13.58 15.84 1.15
C ILE A 189 13.77 15.78 -0.38
N GLN A 190 14.89 16.28 -0.90
CA GLN A 190 15.19 16.22 -2.34
C GLN A 190 15.22 14.77 -2.84
N ARG A 191 15.86 13.87 -2.08
CA ARG A 191 15.92 12.43 -2.37
C ARG A 191 14.51 11.83 -2.37
N ALA A 192 13.70 12.09 -1.35
CA ALA A 192 12.31 11.64 -1.30
C ALA A 192 11.48 12.12 -2.51
N LEU A 193 11.62 13.39 -2.91
CA LEU A 193 10.95 13.93 -4.10
C LEU A 193 11.44 13.26 -5.40
N GLN A 194 12.73 13.01 -5.52
CA GLN A 194 13.29 12.27 -6.66
C GLN A 194 12.73 10.84 -6.73
N ARG A 195 12.63 10.15 -5.58
CA ARG A 195 12.05 8.81 -5.48
C ARG A 195 10.56 8.80 -5.84
N ILE A 196 9.79 9.76 -5.36
CA ILE A 196 8.38 9.96 -5.74
C ILE A 196 8.26 10.19 -7.26
N ARG A 197 9.10 11.04 -7.84
CA ARG A 197 9.12 11.30 -9.29
C ARG A 197 9.46 10.06 -10.11
N LEU A 198 10.45 9.27 -9.65
CA LEU A 198 10.83 8.00 -10.28
C LEU A 198 9.67 7.00 -10.23
N PHE A 199 9.03 6.85 -9.08
CA PHE A 199 7.89 5.92 -8.91
C PHE A 199 6.64 6.38 -9.69
N ALA A 200 6.40 7.68 -9.79
CA ALA A 200 5.35 8.28 -10.61
C ALA A 200 5.61 8.13 -12.13
N SER A 201 6.83 7.74 -12.51
CA SER A 201 7.21 7.42 -13.89
C SER A 201 7.20 5.89 -14.03
N PRO A 202 6.10 5.28 -14.50
CA PRO A 202 5.93 3.83 -14.45
C PRO A 202 7.08 3.13 -15.16
N GLN A 203 7.87 2.39 -14.41
CA GLN A 203 9.02 1.65 -14.94
C GLN A 203 8.49 0.40 -15.66
N VAL A 204 8.95 0.18 -16.89
CA VAL A 204 8.51 -0.95 -17.74
C VAL A 204 9.65 -1.95 -18.01
N THR A 205 10.83 -1.69 -17.44
CA THR A 205 12.01 -2.54 -17.47
C THR A 205 12.14 -3.29 -16.16
N ALA A 206 12.21 -4.62 -16.21
CA ALA A 206 12.38 -5.47 -15.04
C ALA A 206 13.80 -6.05 -15.00
N TYR A 207 14.51 -5.92 -13.88
CA TYR A 207 15.80 -6.58 -13.63
C TYR A 207 16.78 -6.53 -14.81
N PHE A 208 17.04 -5.32 -15.33
CA PHE A 208 17.94 -5.05 -16.46
C PHE A 208 17.49 -5.60 -17.82
N LYS A 209 16.30 -6.19 -17.92
CA LYS A 209 15.71 -6.54 -19.21
C LYS A 209 15.16 -5.29 -19.90
N PRO A 210 15.32 -5.18 -21.23
CA PRO A 210 14.69 -4.10 -21.99
C PRO A 210 13.16 -4.16 -21.84
N ALA A 211 12.52 -3.02 -22.03
CA ALA A 211 11.08 -2.95 -22.06
C ALA A 211 10.55 -3.85 -23.19
N PRO A 212 9.38 -4.51 -23.01
CA PRO A 212 8.77 -5.26 -24.10
C PRO A 212 8.48 -4.32 -25.28
N ASP A 213 8.86 -4.75 -26.49
CA ASP A 213 8.48 -4.04 -27.71
C ASP A 213 7.04 -4.40 -28.08
N HIS A 214 6.09 -3.68 -27.48
CA HIS A 214 4.67 -3.89 -27.72
C HIS A 214 3.90 -2.58 -27.62
N TRP A 215 2.96 -2.36 -28.56
CA TRP A 215 2.18 -1.12 -28.65
C TRP A 215 1.36 -0.79 -27.39
N ILE A 216 0.99 -1.81 -26.61
CA ILE A 216 0.25 -1.62 -25.35
C ILE A 216 1.09 -0.89 -24.28
N VAL A 217 2.43 -0.99 -24.34
CA VAL A 217 3.32 -0.43 -23.31
C VAL A 217 3.18 1.09 -23.20
N PRO A 218 3.25 1.90 -24.28
CA PRO A 218 3.01 3.35 -24.17
C PRO A 218 1.58 3.68 -23.72
N VAL A 219 0.58 2.90 -24.13
CA VAL A 219 -0.82 3.07 -23.69
C VAL A 219 -0.96 2.82 -22.19
N TYR A 220 -0.33 1.77 -21.67
CA TYR A 220 -0.24 1.46 -20.25
C TYR A 220 0.40 2.60 -19.47
N VAL A 221 1.58 3.07 -19.91
CA VAL A 221 2.30 4.17 -19.24
C VAL A 221 1.45 5.44 -19.19
N PHE A 222 0.78 5.78 -20.29
CA PHE A 222 -0.16 6.89 -20.35
C PHE A 222 -1.32 6.71 -19.37
N ALA A 223 -1.94 5.53 -19.36
CA ALA A 223 -3.06 5.21 -18.47
C ALA A 223 -2.68 5.35 -16.99
N VAL A 224 -1.51 4.83 -16.59
CA VAL A 224 -1.03 4.97 -15.20
C VAL A 224 -0.77 6.44 -14.86
N ARG A 225 -0.14 7.22 -15.74
CA ARG A 225 0.08 8.66 -15.51
C ARG A 225 -1.23 9.43 -15.38
N LEU A 226 -2.22 9.11 -16.21
CA LEU A 226 -3.54 9.73 -16.14
C LEU A 226 -4.24 9.40 -14.82
N LEU A 227 -4.19 8.15 -14.36
CA LEU A 227 -4.72 7.74 -13.06
C LEU A 227 -4.02 8.44 -11.88
N LEU A 228 -2.70 8.58 -11.94
CA LEU A 228 -1.92 9.33 -10.96
C LEU A 228 -2.34 10.81 -10.94
N PHE A 229 -2.46 11.43 -12.12
CA PHE A 229 -2.93 12.81 -12.25
C PHE A 229 -4.33 12.98 -11.65
N MET A 230 -5.25 12.06 -11.94
CA MET A 230 -6.60 12.07 -11.36
C MET A 230 -6.56 11.96 -9.83
N MET A 231 -5.71 11.10 -9.28
CA MET A 231 -5.52 11.00 -7.82
C MET A 231 -5.02 12.32 -7.24
N LEU A 232 -3.96 12.91 -7.82
CA LEU A 232 -3.38 14.17 -7.34
C LEU A 232 -4.38 15.32 -7.40
N ALA A 233 -5.09 15.47 -8.52
CA ALA A 233 -6.14 16.47 -8.66
C ALA A 233 -7.18 16.35 -7.54
N ARG A 234 -7.59 15.12 -7.19
CA ARG A 234 -8.55 14.89 -6.10
C ARG A 234 -8.01 15.24 -4.73
N ILE A 235 -6.74 14.97 -4.44
CA ILE A 235 -6.09 15.39 -3.20
C ILE A 235 -6.13 16.92 -3.11
N VAL A 236 -5.75 17.62 -4.19
CA VAL A 236 -5.78 19.08 -4.26
C VAL A 236 -7.19 19.62 -4.01
N PHE A 237 -8.23 19.01 -4.58
CA PHE A 237 -9.63 19.42 -4.31
C PHE A 237 -10.13 19.04 -2.91
N LEU A 238 -9.56 18.02 -2.26
CA LEU A 238 -9.94 17.62 -0.91
C LEU A 238 -9.42 18.60 0.15
N ILE A 239 -8.25 19.21 -0.08
CA ILE A 239 -7.62 20.14 0.86
C ILE A 239 -8.54 21.34 1.17
N PRO A 240 -8.98 22.19 0.22
CA PRO A 240 -9.86 23.32 0.51
C PRO A 240 -11.18 22.92 1.19
N ARG A 241 -11.72 21.74 0.87
CA ARG A 241 -12.94 21.22 1.52
C ARG A 241 -12.75 20.96 3.00
N PHE A 242 -11.60 20.43 3.39
CA PHE A 242 -11.25 20.28 4.79
C PHE A 242 -11.20 21.63 5.52
N TRP A 243 -10.47 22.59 4.94
CA TRP A 243 -10.30 23.93 5.52
C TRP A 243 -11.63 24.68 5.65
N LYS A 244 -12.49 24.65 4.63
CA LYS A 244 -13.80 25.33 4.66
C LYS A 244 -14.79 24.71 5.64
N CYS A 245 -14.84 23.38 5.72
CA CYS A 245 -15.87 22.73 6.53
C CYS A 245 -15.45 22.50 7.99
N LYS A 246 -14.15 22.65 8.34
CA LYS A 246 -13.58 22.34 9.67
C LYS A 246 -14.06 20.98 10.25
N ARG A 247 -14.42 20.04 9.38
CA ARG A 247 -15.06 18.77 9.74
C ARG A 247 -14.12 17.63 9.34
N PHE A 248 -13.38 17.14 10.33
CA PHE A 248 -12.53 15.96 10.20
C PHE A 248 -13.26 14.73 9.62
N LYS A 249 -14.58 14.65 9.84
CA LYS A 249 -15.47 13.61 9.29
C LYS A 249 -15.40 13.47 7.76
N ILE A 250 -14.98 14.49 7.01
CA ILE A 250 -14.83 14.42 5.54
C ILE A 250 -13.77 13.39 5.14
N PHE A 251 -12.67 13.28 5.90
CA PHE A 251 -11.61 12.30 5.64
C PHE A 251 -12.01 10.86 5.98
N LEU A 252 -13.04 10.71 6.81
CA LEU A 252 -13.54 9.42 7.29
C LEU A 252 -14.67 8.87 6.41
N GLY A 253 -15.04 9.55 5.32
CA GLY A 253 -15.89 8.95 4.30
C GLY A 253 -15.13 7.87 3.51
N GLU A 254 -15.80 6.78 3.13
CA GLU A 254 -15.20 5.65 2.38
C GLU A 254 -14.33 6.11 1.20
N LYS A 255 -14.80 7.13 0.47
CA LYS A 255 -14.14 7.69 -0.72
C LYS A 255 -12.85 8.43 -0.37
N SER A 256 -12.92 9.35 0.58
CA SER A 256 -11.78 10.13 1.04
C SER A 256 -10.75 9.22 1.71
N PHE A 257 -11.22 8.21 2.45
CA PHE A 257 -10.36 7.23 3.09
C PHE A 257 -9.60 6.39 2.06
N LEU A 258 -10.29 5.87 1.03
CA LEU A 258 -9.61 5.15 -0.06
C LEU A 258 -8.58 6.05 -0.75
N LEU A 259 -8.89 7.33 -0.98
CA LEU A 259 -7.94 8.28 -1.57
C LEU A 259 -6.71 8.47 -0.68
N ILE A 260 -6.91 8.74 0.61
CA ILE A 260 -5.82 8.90 1.58
C ILE A 260 -4.98 7.63 1.67
N LEU A 261 -5.62 6.47 1.82
CA LEU A 261 -4.96 5.18 1.92
C LEU A 261 -4.11 4.89 0.68
N THR A 262 -4.68 5.11 -0.52
CA THR A 262 -3.97 4.92 -1.79
C THR A 262 -2.79 5.88 -1.91
N SER A 263 -2.96 7.13 -1.47
CA SER A 263 -1.90 8.15 -1.49
C SER A 263 -0.76 7.80 -0.55
N ILE A 264 -1.06 7.38 0.68
CA ILE A 264 -0.03 6.98 1.66
C ILE A 264 0.65 5.71 1.19
N LEU A 265 -0.09 4.71 0.68
CA LEU A 265 0.51 3.51 0.12
C LEU A 265 1.46 3.85 -1.04
N PHE A 266 1.05 4.73 -1.94
CA PHE A 266 1.92 5.23 -3.02
C PHE A 266 3.21 5.87 -2.48
N LEU A 267 3.10 6.73 -1.46
CA LEU A 267 4.27 7.37 -0.84
C LEU A 267 5.19 6.37 -0.14
N VAL A 268 4.63 5.43 0.63
CA VAL A 268 5.39 4.38 1.32
C VAL A 268 6.15 3.52 0.32
N LEU A 269 5.52 3.13 -0.79
CA LEU A 269 6.17 2.33 -1.83
C LEU A 269 7.23 3.13 -2.59
N ALA A 270 6.96 4.39 -2.92
CA ALA A 270 7.90 5.23 -3.64
C ALA A 270 9.19 5.48 -2.84
N VAL A 271 9.06 5.70 -1.54
CA VAL A 271 10.15 6.13 -0.65
C VAL A 271 10.80 4.96 0.10
N GLY A 272 10.06 3.87 0.33
CA GLY A 272 10.52 2.73 1.13
C GLY A 272 11.30 1.66 0.36
N GLU A 273 11.30 1.70 -0.96
CA GLU A 273 11.98 0.70 -1.80
C GLU A 273 12.57 1.35 -3.05
N ALA A 274 13.65 0.76 -3.58
CA ALA A 274 14.22 1.13 -4.87
C ALA A 274 14.46 -0.08 -5.76
N ARG A 275 14.39 0.15 -7.08
CA ARG A 275 14.62 -0.83 -8.18
C ARG A 275 13.54 -1.90 -8.36
N GLU A 276 12.53 -1.87 -7.51
CA GLU A 276 11.34 -2.71 -7.61
C GLU A 276 10.10 -1.88 -8.00
N GLU A 277 10.30 -0.64 -8.47
CA GLU A 277 9.21 0.29 -8.78
C GLU A 277 8.27 -0.28 -9.84
N PHE A 278 8.85 -0.96 -10.83
CA PHE A 278 8.11 -1.57 -11.92
C PHE A 278 7.04 -2.53 -11.37
N ARG A 279 7.33 -3.38 -10.37
CA ARG A 279 6.34 -4.32 -9.79
C ARG A 279 5.49 -3.72 -8.69
N LEU A 280 6.05 -2.83 -7.88
CA LEU A 280 5.31 -2.24 -6.75
C LEU A 280 4.17 -1.34 -7.21
N ILE A 281 4.20 -0.82 -8.44
CA ILE A 281 3.07 -0.11 -9.02
C ILE A 281 1.80 -0.98 -9.06
N LEU A 282 1.93 -2.30 -9.24
CA LEU A 282 0.80 -3.24 -9.30
C LEU A 282 -0.03 -3.24 -8.01
N THR A 283 0.61 -2.92 -6.88
CA THR A 283 -0.03 -2.81 -5.56
C THR A 283 -1.01 -1.64 -5.49
N VAL A 284 -0.82 -0.58 -6.30
CA VAL A 284 -1.64 0.65 -6.26
C VAL A 284 -2.58 0.79 -7.45
N LEU A 285 -2.29 0.19 -8.61
CA LEU A 285 -3.09 0.36 -9.83
C LEU A 285 -4.58 0.04 -9.65
N PRO A 286 -4.98 -1.09 -9.04
CA PRO A 286 -6.41 -1.39 -8.89
C PRO A 286 -7.10 -0.42 -7.92
N LEU A 287 -6.36 0.18 -6.98
CA LEU A 287 -6.89 1.22 -6.10
C LEU A 287 -7.13 2.53 -6.86
N PHE A 288 -6.28 2.90 -7.81
CA PHE A 288 -6.55 4.03 -8.70
C PHE A 288 -7.80 3.83 -9.53
N ILE A 289 -8.03 2.63 -10.06
CA ILE A 289 -9.26 2.33 -10.79
C ILE A 289 -10.46 2.42 -9.85
N ALA A 290 -10.38 1.85 -8.65
CA ALA A 290 -11.45 1.93 -7.66
C ALA A 290 -11.81 3.38 -7.35
N LEU A 291 -10.83 4.28 -7.28
CA LEU A 291 -11.08 5.71 -7.09
C LEU A 291 -12.03 6.29 -8.16
N ILE A 292 -11.98 5.87 -9.43
CA ILE A 292 -12.90 6.34 -10.49
C ILE A 292 -14.36 6.06 -10.10
N GLU A 293 -14.67 4.84 -9.69
CA GLU A 293 -16.01 4.40 -9.27
C GLU A 293 -16.56 5.17 -8.07
N PHE A 294 -15.66 5.49 -7.14
CA PHE A 294 -16.03 6.19 -5.92
C PHE A 294 -16.34 7.68 -6.12
N ASP A 295 -16.32 8.27 -7.32
CA ASP A 295 -16.45 9.74 -7.48
C ASP A 295 -17.89 10.28 -7.50
N GLN A 296 -18.85 9.53 -8.06
CA GLN A 296 -20.05 10.17 -8.63
C GLN A 296 -21.23 10.49 -7.68
N VAL A 297 -20.99 10.77 -6.40
CA VAL A 297 -22.05 11.14 -5.43
C VAL A 297 -21.77 12.47 -4.71
N GLY A 298 -20.57 13.06 -4.88
CA GLY A 298 -20.13 14.19 -4.08
C GLY A 298 -20.33 15.58 -4.71
N TRP A 299 -20.24 15.72 -6.03
CA TRP A 299 -20.21 17.05 -6.65
C TRP A 299 -21.62 17.66 -6.82
N ASN A 300 -22.59 16.87 -7.28
CA ASN A 300 -23.94 17.38 -7.60
C ASN A 300 -24.86 17.57 -6.39
N ARG A 301 -24.51 17.07 -5.19
CA ARG A 301 -25.34 17.29 -3.97
C ARG A 301 -25.01 18.55 -3.21
N TRP A 302 -23.83 19.14 -3.41
CA TRP A 302 -23.43 20.36 -2.71
C TRP A 302 -23.87 21.63 -3.44
N ASN A 303 -23.88 21.62 -4.79
CA ASN A 303 -24.47 22.69 -5.59
C ASN A 303 -26.01 22.75 -5.54
N ARG A 304 -26.68 21.91 -4.74
CA ARG A 304 -28.13 21.95 -4.54
C ARG A 304 -28.54 22.45 -3.14
N LYS A 305 -27.59 22.81 -2.28
CA LYS A 305 -27.86 23.31 -0.91
C LYS A 305 -26.90 24.42 -0.47
N THR A 306 -26.46 25.22 -1.41
CA THR A 306 -25.94 26.59 -1.21
C THR A 306 -26.65 27.45 -2.24
#